data_AF-A0A9Y1YSP9-F1
#
_entry.id   AF-A0A9Y1YSP9-F1
#
_cell.length_a   1.000
_cell.length_b   1.000
_cell.length_c   1.000
_cell.angle_alpha   90.00
_cell.angle_beta   90.00
_cell.angle_gamma   90.00
#
_symmetry.space_group_name_H-M   'P 1'
#
loop_
_entity.id
_entity.type
_entity.pdbx_description
1 polymer ?
#
loop_
_entity_poly.entity_id
_entity_poly.type
_entity_poly.pdbx_seq_one_letter_code
_entity_poly.pdbx_strand_id
1 'polypeptide(L)'
;VEVAVMQFFHVPLRVYVDRCVATLSPDATSTPSYAFIDNFGCFVDARITGSNSKFLPRTEENKLRFQLEAFRFQNSESGVIYITCQLRATSTSTSIDSHNRACSYSGRWTEASGVDAACGSCDSSDVVPFAPPAVEFGNPVVPPGGNTGGGGKPGFPKIPFQRPRKNRDVTNSEVFQYEGTVRIGPIPVMEKKI
;
A
#
# COMPACT_ATOMS: atom_id res chain seq x y z
N VAL A 1 -11.28 -0.54 12.43
CA VAL A 1 -10.48 -1.72 12.04
C VAL A 1 -9.25 -1.79 12.92
N GLU A 2 -8.86 -2.98 13.37
CA GLU A 2 -7.62 -3.22 14.11
C GLU A 2 -6.75 -4.21 13.35
N VAL A 3 -5.46 -3.92 13.30
CA VAL A 3 -4.42 -4.80 12.79
C VAL A 3 -3.48 -5.11 13.94
N ALA A 4 -3.15 -6.39 14.12
CA ALA A 4 -2.27 -6.84 15.18
C ALA A 4 -1.28 -7.89 14.66
N VAL A 5 -0.05 -7.86 15.20
CA VAL A 5 0.94 -8.94 15.02
C VAL A 5 1.15 -9.67 16.35
N MET A 6 1.14 -11.00 16.30
CA MET A 6 1.40 -11.82 17.49
C MET A 6 2.89 -11.78 17.82
N GLN A 7 3.22 -11.15 18.95
CA GLN A 7 4.56 -11.11 19.51
C GLN A 7 4.77 -12.42 20.29
N PHE A 8 5.25 -13.48 19.64
CA PHE A 8 5.71 -14.69 20.32
C PHE A 8 7.14 -14.47 20.87
N PHE A 9 8.05 -15.43 20.68
CA PHE A 9 9.48 -15.29 21.04
C PHE A 9 10.28 -14.40 20.08
N HIS A 10 9.61 -13.48 19.39
CA HIS A 10 10.26 -12.52 18.49
C HIS A 10 10.72 -11.29 19.27
N VAL A 11 11.68 -10.55 18.71
CA VAL A 11 11.99 -9.19 19.17
C VAL A 11 10.72 -8.33 19.17
N PRO A 12 10.58 -7.31 20.04
CA PRO A 12 9.37 -6.49 20.05
C PRO A 12 9.09 -5.88 18.67
N LEU A 13 7.92 -6.19 18.11
CA LEU A 13 7.53 -5.79 16.76
C LEU A 13 6.58 -4.60 16.76
N ARG A 14 6.78 -3.71 15.78
CA ARG A 14 5.87 -2.63 15.42
C ARG A 14 5.16 -2.95 14.11
N VAL A 15 3.84 -2.87 14.09
CA VAL A 15 3.01 -3.18 12.89
C VAL A 15 2.59 -1.91 12.15
N TYR A 16 2.59 -1.99 10.82
CA TYR A 16 2.18 -0.96 9.87
C TYR A 16 1.21 -1.53 8.84
N VAL A 17 0.48 -0.63 8.19
CA VAL A 17 -0.43 -0.91 7.09
C VAL A 17 0.08 -0.14 5.89
N ASP A 18 0.71 -0.83 4.95
CA ASP A 18 1.34 -0.18 3.80
C ASP A 18 0.30 0.33 2.80
N ARG A 19 -0.71 -0.50 2.54
CA ARG A 19 -1.74 -0.26 1.54
C ARG A 19 -3.03 -0.98 1.89
N CYS A 20 -4.18 -0.35 1.69
CA CYS A 20 -5.48 -1.02 1.75
C CYS A 20 -6.34 -0.61 0.56
N VAL A 21 -6.93 -1.61 -0.09
CA VAL A 21 -7.81 -1.45 -1.25
C VAL A 21 -9.16 -2.08 -0.96
N ALA A 22 -10.24 -1.35 -1.22
CA ALA A 22 -11.58 -1.88 -1.21
C ALA A 22 -12.03 -2.30 -2.62
N THR A 23 -12.80 -3.37 -2.72
CA THR A 23 -13.30 -3.97 -3.97
C THR A 23 -14.69 -4.57 -3.78
N LEU A 24 -15.40 -4.86 -4.88
CA LEU A 24 -16.68 -5.59 -4.85
C LEU A 24 -16.54 -7.12 -4.78
N SER A 25 -15.32 -7.63 -4.94
CA SER A 25 -15.01 -9.06 -4.88
C SER A 25 -13.79 -9.32 -3.98
N PRO A 26 -13.55 -10.58 -3.55
CA PRO A 26 -12.37 -10.93 -2.77
C PRO A 26 -11.02 -10.74 -3.48
N ASP A 27 -11.03 -10.47 -4.79
CA ASP A 27 -9.83 -10.14 -5.58
C ASP A 27 -9.50 -8.64 -5.45
N ALA A 28 -8.34 -8.34 -4.87
CA ALA A 28 -7.86 -6.98 -4.64
C ALA A 28 -7.47 -6.22 -5.92
N THR A 29 -7.35 -6.92 -7.05
CA THR A 29 -7.07 -6.34 -8.37
C THR A 29 -8.33 -6.12 -9.21
N SER A 30 -9.49 -6.55 -8.70
CA SER A 30 -10.77 -6.39 -9.40
C SER A 30 -11.19 -4.93 -9.52
N THR A 31 -12.00 -4.65 -10.54
CA THR A 31 -12.59 -3.32 -10.78
C THR A 31 -14.08 -3.37 -10.47
N PRO A 32 -14.65 -2.35 -9.80
CA PRO A 32 -14.00 -1.15 -9.28
C PRO A 32 -13.14 -1.43 -8.03
N SER A 33 -12.07 -0.65 -7.88
CA SER A 33 -11.20 -0.67 -6.69
C SER A 33 -10.99 0.74 -6.15
N TYR A 34 -10.82 0.84 -4.83
CA TYR A 34 -10.61 2.12 -4.14
C TYR A 34 -9.52 1.97 -3.08
N ALA A 35 -8.36 2.59 -3.32
CA ALA A 35 -7.24 2.61 -2.37
C ALA A 35 -7.43 3.77 -1.39
N PHE A 36 -7.65 3.45 -0.11
CA PHE A 36 -7.87 4.43 0.95
C PHE A 36 -6.65 4.59 1.88
N ILE A 37 -5.75 3.61 1.87
CA ILE A 37 -4.38 3.72 2.42
C ILE A 37 -3.44 3.31 1.29
N ASP A 38 -2.42 4.12 1.00
CA ASP A 38 -1.40 3.83 -0.01
C ASP A 38 -0.06 4.48 0.37
N ASN A 39 0.96 4.34 -0.48
CA ASN A 39 2.29 4.94 -0.30
C ASN A 39 2.85 4.64 1.10
N PHE A 40 2.92 3.37 1.47
CA PHE A 40 3.49 2.92 2.75
C PHE A 40 2.87 3.62 3.96
N GLY A 41 1.54 3.58 4.06
CA GLY A 41 0.82 4.06 5.24
C GLY A 41 0.32 5.50 5.21
N CYS A 42 0.19 6.13 4.04
CA CYS A 42 -0.54 7.39 3.89
C CYS A 42 -2.05 7.09 3.78
N PHE A 43 -2.84 7.50 4.78
CA PHE A 43 -4.30 7.38 4.75
C PHE A 43 -4.88 8.51 3.89
N VAL A 44 -5.17 8.20 2.64
CA VAL A 44 -5.53 9.19 1.61
C VAL A 44 -7.03 9.52 1.55
N ASP A 45 -7.92 8.67 2.09
CA ASP A 45 -9.37 8.90 2.01
C ASP A 45 -9.77 10.29 2.50
N ALA A 46 -9.43 10.67 3.74
CA ALA A 46 -9.78 11.99 4.29
C ALA A 46 -9.20 13.16 3.47
N ARG A 47 -8.08 12.97 2.77
CA ARG A 47 -7.52 13.98 1.87
C ARG A 47 -8.35 14.15 0.59
N ILE A 48 -8.92 13.07 0.07
CA ILE A 48 -9.71 13.07 -1.17
C ILE A 48 -11.15 13.52 -0.89
N THR A 49 -11.77 12.97 0.16
CA THR A 49 -13.21 13.07 0.41
C THR A 49 -13.56 14.10 1.48
N GLY A 50 -12.59 14.54 2.29
CA GLY A 50 -12.85 15.33 3.48
C GLY A 50 -13.49 14.54 4.62
N SER A 51 -13.46 13.20 4.56
CA SER A 51 -14.02 12.31 5.58
C SER A 51 -13.26 12.41 6.92
N ASN A 52 -13.81 11.76 7.94
CA ASN A 52 -13.14 11.60 9.24
C ASN A 52 -12.22 10.37 9.32
N SER A 53 -11.92 9.73 8.18
CA SER A 53 -11.06 8.54 8.14
C SER A 53 -9.63 8.83 8.56
N LYS A 54 -9.10 8.03 9.47
CA LYS A 54 -7.78 8.25 10.07
C LYS A 54 -7.26 7.04 10.81
N PHE A 55 -5.95 6.95 10.96
CA PHE A 55 -5.34 6.16 12.01
C PHE A 55 -5.68 6.78 13.38
N LEU A 56 -5.89 5.91 14.36
CA LEU A 56 -5.99 6.31 15.76
C LEU A 56 -4.58 6.39 16.36
N PRO A 57 -4.36 7.23 17.39
CA PRO A 57 -3.09 7.26 18.11
C PRO A 57 -2.66 5.85 18.53
N ARG A 58 -1.39 5.54 18.28
CA ARG A 58 -0.82 4.23 18.60
C ARG A 58 -0.66 4.11 20.11
N THR A 59 -1.28 3.08 20.68
CA THR A 59 -1.20 2.76 22.11
C THR A 59 -0.30 1.56 22.40
N GLU A 60 -0.11 0.68 21.42
CA GLU A 60 0.71 -0.53 21.51
C GLU A 60 1.48 -0.72 20.19
N GLU A 61 2.73 -1.17 20.23
CA GLU A 61 3.57 -1.25 19.02
C GLU A 61 3.09 -2.30 18.03
N ASN A 62 2.68 -3.46 18.52
CA ASN A 62 2.14 -4.55 17.71
C ASN A 62 0.70 -4.36 17.28
N LYS A 63 0.05 -3.24 17.59
CA LYS A 63 -1.32 -2.96 17.15
C LYS A 63 -1.40 -1.62 16.45
N LEU A 64 -2.17 -1.58 15.37
CA LEU A 64 -2.52 -0.36 14.68
C LEU A 64 -4.02 -0.33 14.42
N ARG A 65 -4.68 0.76 14.82
CA ARG A 65 -6.11 0.93 14.68
C ARG A 65 -6.40 2.09 13.75
N PHE A 66 -7.45 1.95 12.96
CA PHE A 66 -7.91 3.02 12.10
C PHE A 66 -9.42 3.00 11.91
N GLN A 67 -9.96 4.17 11.58
CA GLN A 67 -11.34 4.43 11.25
C GLN A 67 -11.43 4.74 9.76
N LEU A 68 -12.39 4.10 9.10
CA LEU A 68 -12.73 4.32 7.70
C LEU A 68 -14.22 4.67 7.66
N GLU A 69 -14.54 5.83 7.09
CA GLU A 69 -15.91 6.24 6.87
C GLU A 69 -16.58 5.29 5.87
N ALA A 70 -17.83 4.91 6.15
CA ALA A 70 -18.52 3.94 5.32
C ALA A 70 -18.82 4.54 3.93
N PHE A 71 -18.54 3.77 2.88
CA PHE A 71 -18.83 4.14 1.50
C PHE A 71 -19.33 2.93 0.72
N ARG A 72 -19.91 3.20 -0.45
CA ARG A 72 -20.30 2.18 -1.44
C ARG A 72 -19.74 2.53 -2.80
N PHE A 73 -19.54 1.52 -3.64
CA PHE A 73 -19.33 1.76 -5.06
C PHE A 73 -20.64 2.15 -5.73
N GLN A 74 -20.58 3.10 -6.68
CA GLN A 74 -21.74 3.44 -7.49
C GLN A 74 -22.16 2.23 -8.33
N ASN A 75 -23.48 2.06 -8.53
CA ASN A 75 -24.08 1.00 -9.35
C ASN A 75 -23.78 -0.43 -8.88
N SER A 76 -23.36 -0.65 -7.64
CA SER A 76 -23.22 -2.00 -7.07
C SER A 76 -24.53 -2.45 -6.41
N GLU A 77 -25.20 -3.45 -6.96
CA GLU A 77 -26.42 -4.02 -6.38
C GLU A 77 -26.15 -4.87 -5.13
N SER A 78 -24.93 -5.37 -4.96
CA SER A 78 -24.58 -6.30 -3.88
C SER A 78 -24.60 -5.66 -2.49
N GLY A 79 -24.37 -4.34 -2.40
CA GLY A 79 -24.25 -3.63 -1.14
C GLY A 79 -23.12 -4.12 -0.24
N VAL A 80 -22.15 -4.89 -0.77
CA VAL A 80 -21.01 -5.42 0.01
C VAL A 80 -19.68 -4.93 -0.53
N ILE A 81 -18.72 -4.75 0.37
CA ILE A 81 -17.32 -4.49 0.03
C ILE A 81 -16.39 -5.52 0.67
N TYR A 82 -15.26 -5.75 0.02
CA TYR A 82 -14.11 -6.44 0.57
C TYR A 82 -12.99 -5.44 0.75
N ILE A 83 -12.18 -5.60 1.78
CA ILE A 83 -10.99 -4.78 2.04
C ILE A 83 -9.80 -5.72 2.08
N THR A 84 -8.77 -5.44 1.28
CA THR A 84 -7.50 -6.17 1.32
C THR A 84 -6.39 -5.20 1.71
N CYS A 85 -5.63 -5.55 2.74
CA CYS A 85 -4.54 -4.74 3.27
C CYS A 85 -3.21 -5.47 3.22
N GLN A 86 -2.17 -4.76 2.78
CA GLN A 86 -0.78 -5.18 2.89
C GLN A 86 -0.23 -4.65 4.21
N LEU A 87 0.28 -5.58 5.02
CA LEU A 87 0.79 -5.34 6.35
C LEU A 87 2.29 -5.54 6.37
N ARG A 88 2.95 -4.77 7.22
CA ARG A 88 4.37 -4.87 7.48
C ARG A 88 4.63 -4.85 8.98
N ALA A 89 5.59 -5.62 9.45
CA ALA A 89 6.07 -5.52 10.82
C ALA A 89 7.60 -5.45 10.85
N THR A 90 8.12 -4.51 11.63
CA THR A 90 9.56 -4.31 11.85
C THR A 90 9.89 -4.43 13.32
N SER A 91 11.17 -4.57 13.67
CA SER A 91 11.61 -4.32 15.05
C SER A 91 11.19 -2.92 15.51
N THR A 92 10.82 -2.77 16.78
CA THR A 92 10.57 -1.47 17.41
C THR A 92 11.80 -0.56 17.43
N SER A 93 13.01 -1.15 17.32
CA SER A 93 14.27 -0.41 17.17
C SER A 93 14.44 0.24 15.81
N THR A 94 13.69 -0.20 14.79
CA THR A 94 13.65 0.46 13.48
C THR A 94 12.94 1.80 13.61
N SER A 95 13.51 2.85 13.03
CA SER A 95 12.93 4.19 13.03
C SER A 95 11.60 4.23 12.26
N ILE A 96 10.69 5.09 12.71
CA ILE A 96 9.52 5.50 11.92
C ILE A 96 10.03 6.46 10.84
N ASP A 97 9.80 6.11 9.58
CA ASP A 97 10.38 6.78 8.42
C ASP A 97 9.40 6.77 7.23
N SER A 98 9.89 7.11 6.04
CA SER A 98 9.03 7.21 4.87
C SER A 98 8.47 5.88 4.33
N HIS A 99 8.88 4.75 4.89
CA HIS A 99 8.41 3.42 4.50
C HIS A 99 7.77 2.66 5.67
N ASN A 100 7.89 3.18 6.89
CA ASN A 100 7.43 2.56 8.12
C ASN A 100 6.69 3.62 8.95
N ARG A 101 5.41 3.88 8.62
CA ARG A 101 4.60 4.96 9.20
C ARG A 101 3.09 4.67 9.13
N ALA A 102 2.31 5.46 9.84
CA ALA A 102 0.85 5.44 9.79
C ALA A 102 0.32 6.89 9.82
N CYS A 103 0.18 7.49 8.65
CA CYS A 103 -0.07 8.91 8.47
C CYS A 103 -1.55 9.19 8.19
N SER A 104 -2.12 10.18 8.88
CA SER A 104 -3.51 10.64 8.67
C SER A 104 -3.54 12.10 8.26
N TYR A 105 -4.50 12.48 7.42
CA TYR A 105 -4.69 13.86 7.00
C TYR A 105 -5.87 14.52 7.73
N SER A 106 -5.64 15.70 8.31
CA SER A 106 -6.67 16.55 8.92
C SER A 106 -6.34 18.04 8.71
N GLY A 107 -6.09 18.41 7.45
CA GLY A 107 -5.51 19.72 7.07
C GLY A 107 -3.98 19.73 7.10
N ARG A 108 -3.37 18.81 7.84
CA ARG A 108 -1.94 18.47 7.78
C ARG A 108 -1.77 16.95 7.97
N TRP A 109 -0.63 16.42 7.52
CA TRP A 109 -0.27 15.02 7.79
C TRP A 109 0.31 14.86 9.20
N THR A 110 -0.16 13.85 9.92
CA THR A 110 0.35 13.48 11.25
C THR A 110 0.54 11.98 11.36
N GLU A 111 1.57 11.55 12.07
CA GLU A 111 1.89 10.13 12.26
C GLU A 111 1.27 9.62 13.58
N ALA A 112 0.72 8.39 13.56
CA ALA A 112 -0.03 7.82 14.68
C ALA A 112 0.76 7.68 16.00
N SER A 113 2.09 7.62 15.92
CA SER A 113 3.03 7.51 17.04
C SER A 113 3.71 8.86 17.35
N GLY A 114 3.32 9.94 16.66
CA GLY A 114 3.79 11.31 16.88
C GLY A 114 5.00 11.74 16.05
N VAL A 115 5.53 10.89 15.16
CA VAL A 115 6.69 11.21 14.31
C VAL A 115 6.24 11.86 13.00
N ASP A 116 5.60 13.03 13.08
CA ASP A 116 4.95 13.71 11.95
C ASP A 116 5.87 13.91 10.73
N ALA A 117 7.18 14.09 10.95
CA ALA A 117 8.17 14.27 9.89
C ALA A 117 8.25 13.08 8.91
N ALA A 118 7.91 11.87 9.35
CA ALA A 118 7.87 10.67 8.50
C ALA A 118 6.78 10.74 7.41
N CYS A 119 5.78 11.61 7.59
CA CYS A 119 4.66 11.77 6.68
C CYS A 119 4.91 12.79 5.55
N GLY A 120 6.08 13.44 5.50
CA GLY A 120 6.36 14.48 4.50
C GLY A 120 6.21 14.02 3.04
N SER A 121 6.42 12.74 2.75
CA SER A 121 6.22 12.20 1.39
C SER A 121 4.78 11.78 1.08
N CYS A 122 3.83 11.96 2.00
CA CYS A 122 2.41 11.73 1.73
C CYS A 122 1.80 12.89 0.92
N ASP A 123 2.41 14.08 0.91
CA ASP A 123 1.93 15.20 0.10
C ASP A 123 2.14 14.98 -1.40
N SER A 124 3.22 14.29 -1.77
CA SER A 124 3.61 13.99 -3.15
C SER A 124 2.99 12.72 -3.73
N SER A 125 2.14 12.00 -2.98
CA SER A 125 1.39 10.91 -3.59
C SER A 125 0.43 11.51 -4.60
N ASP A 126 0.67 11.28 -5.89
CA ASP A 126 -0.29 11.53 -6.97
C ASP A 126 -1.49 10.62 -6.76
N VAL A 127 -2.36 11.01 -5.84
CA VAL A 127 -3.60 10.31 -5.56
C VAL A 127 -4.51 10.59 -6.72
N VAL A 128 -4.54 9.70 -7.70
CA VAL A 128 -5.52 9.76 -8.78
C VAL A 128 -6.89 9.51 -8.13
N PRO A 129 -7.80 10.49 -8.08
CA PRO A 129 -9.18 10.18 -7.73
C PRO A 129 -9.67 9.17 -8.75
N PHE A 130 -10.50 8.21 -8.31
CA PHE A 130 -11.21 7.33 -9.23
C PHE A 130 -12.02 8.20 -10.21
N ALA A 131 -11.45 8.46 -11.40
CA ALA A 131 -12.21 8.89 -12.55
C ALA A 131 -12.82 7.62 -13.13
N PRO A 132 -14.15 7.53 -13.31
CA PRO A 132 -14.71 6.44 -14.09
C PRO A 132 -14.00 6.41 -15.45
N PRO A 133 -13.63 5.24 -16.00
CA PRO A 133 -13.03 5.20 -17.31
C PRO A 133 -14.00 5.88 -18.29
N ALA A 134 -13.60 7.02 -18.84
CA ALA A 134 -14.22 7.52 -20.04
C ALA A 134 -14.05 6.43 -21.09
N VAL A 135 -15.16 5.90 -21.57
CA VAL A 135 -15.17 4.91 -22.65
C VAL A 135 -14.71 5.65 -23.92
N GLU A 136 -13.40 5.68 -24.17
CA GLU A 136 -12.87 6.12 -25.45
C GLU A 136 -13.05 4.98 -26.46
N PHE A 137 -14.01 5.14 -27.37
CA PHE A 137 -14.15 4.29 -28.54
C PHE A 137 -13.01 4.60 -29.53
N GLY A 138 -11.86 3.95 -29.33
CA GLY A 138 -10.75 3.99 -30.27
C GLY A 138 -11.02 3.11 -31.49
N ASN A 139 -11.02 3.72 -32.68
CA ASN A 139 -11.14 3.05 -33.98
C ASN A 139 -9.98 2.09 -34.26
N PRO A 140 -10.15 1.09 -35.16
CA PRO A 140 -9.14 0.07 -35.43
C PRO A 140 -7.91 0.65 -36.15
N VAL A 141 -6.72 0.45 -35.58
CA VAL A 141 -5.44 0.74 -36.24
C VAL A 141 -4.98 -0.49 -37.03
N VAL A 142 -4.84 -0.33 -38.34
CA VAL A 142 -4.27 -1.31 -39.29
C VAL A 142 -2.76 -1.15 -39.33
N PRO A 143 -1.95 -2.23 -39.24
CA PRO A 143 -0.50 -2.14 -39.44
C PRO A 143 -0.11 -2.38 -40.92
N PRO A 144 0.83 -1.60 -41.50
CA PRO A 144 1.56 -1.98 -42.70
C PRO A 144 2.90 -2.64 -42.35
N GLY A 145 3.29 -3.65 -43.13
CA GLY A 145 4.53 -4.43 -42.96
C GLY A 145 5.72 -4.03 -43.84
N GLY A 146 6.88 -4.64 -43.53
CA GLY A 146 8.12 -4.81 -44.33
C GLY A 146 9.09 -3.62 -44.37
N ASN A 147 10.44 -3.72 -44.39
CA ASN A 147 11.37 -4.85 -44.47
C ASN A 147 12.84 -4.39 -44.16
N THR A 148 13.66 -5.31 -43.64
CA THR A 148 15.14 -5.56 -43.80
C THR A 148 16.26 -4.49 -43.69
N GLY A 149 17.30 -4.81 -42.89
CA GLY A 149 18.72 -4.72 -43.32
C GLY A 149 19.79 -4.37 -42.26
N GLY A 150 20.82 -5.24 -42.09
CA GLY A 150 22.18 -4.82 -41.69
C GLY A 150 22.83 -5.54 -40.49
N GLY A 151 23.85 -6.38 -40.75
CA GLY A 151 24.54 -7.22 -39.76
C GLY A 151 25.64 -6.55 -38.92
N GLY A 152 25.93 -7.15 -37.76
CA GLY A 152 27.03 -6.81 -36.87
C GLY A 152 27.46 -8.03 -36.02
N LYS A 153 28.78 -8.30 -35.98
CA LYS A 153 29.42 -9.49 -35.39
C LYS A 153 29.27 -9.59 -33.85
N PRO A 154 29.27 -10.79 -33.25
CA PRO A 154 29.22 -10.95 -31.79
C PRO A 154 30.59 -10.74 -31.13
N GLY A 155 30.70 -9.75 -30.24
CA GLY A 155 31.83 -9.59 -29.32
C GLY A 155 31.54 -10.26 -27.98
N PHE A 156 32.42 -11.17 -27.56
CA PHE A 156 32.35 -11.84 -26.26
C PHE A 156 32.73 -10.87 -25.11
N PRO A 157 31.94 -10.74 -24.03
CA PRO A 157 32.38 -10.06 -22.83
C PRO A 157 33.37 -10.96 -22.05
N LYS A 158 34.59 -10.47 -21.80
CA LYS A 158 35.54 -11.12 -20.88
C LYS A 158 35.02 -10.99 -19.45
N ILE A 159 34.67 -12.10 -18.82
CA ILE A 159 34.35 -12.19 -17.38
C ILE A 159 35.68 -12.22 -16.61
N PRO A 160 35.97 -11.27 -15.69
CA PRO A 160 37.06 -11.45 -14.75
C PRO A 160 36.66 -12.51 -13.72
N PHE A 161 37.35 -13.65 -13.75
CA PHE A 161 37.36 -14.63 -12.68
C PHE A 161 38.07 -14.03 -11.47
N GLN A 162 37.29 -13.55 -10.49
CA GLN A 162 37.68 -13.49 -9.08
C GLN A 162 36.39 -13.33 -8.28
N ARG A 163 35.88 -14.43 -7.70
CA ARG A 163 34.92 -14.34 -6.59
C ARG A 163 35.75 -14.23 -5.31
N PRO A 164 35.80 -13.07 -4.63
CA PRO A 164 36.32 -13.04 -3.28
C PRO A 164 35.36 -13.88 -2.42
N ARG A 165 35.90 -14.71 -1.53
CA ARG A 165 35.09 -15.35 -0.49
C ARG A 165 34.42 -14.22 0.31
N LYS A 166 33.09 -14.17 0.29
CA LYS A 166 32.30 -13.20 1.05
C LYS A 166 32.51 -13.51 2.52
N ASN A 167 33.40 -12.77 3.19
CA ASN A 167 33.45 -12.78 4.65
C ASN A 167 32.08 -12.31 5.15
N ARG A 168 31.52 -13.08 6.09
CA ARG A 168 30.26 -12.72 6.74
C ARG A 168 30.55 -11.50 7.62
N ASP A 169 30.07 -10.34 7.19
CA ASP A 169 30.18 -9.11 7.95
C ASP A 169 29.23 -9.19 9.15
N VAL A 170 29.81 -9.31 10.35
CA VAL A 170 29.07 -9.44 11.63
C VAL A 170 28.48 -8.09 12.07
N THR A 171 28.78 -6.99 11.37
CA THR A 171 28.20 -5.67 11.66
C THR A 171 26.83 -5.46 11.00
N ASN A 172 26.45 -6.31 10.06
CA ASN A 172 25.14 -6.25 9.43
C ASN A 172 24.13 -6.98 10.32
N SER A 173 23.49 -6.23 11.22
CA SER A 173 22.34 -6.74 11.96
C SER A 173 21.25 -7.00 10.93
N GLU A 174 20.94 -8.28 10.69
CA GLU A 174 19.82 -8.67 9.83
C GLU A 174 18.54 -8.04 10.40
N VAL A 175 18.09 -6.93 9.80
CA VAL A 175 16.85 -6.27 10.20
C VAL A 175 15.71 -7.13 9.67
N PHE A 176 15.11 -7.94 10.54
CA PHE A 176 13.97 -8.77 10.17
C PHE A 176 12.74 -7.89 9.90
N GLN A 177 12.22 -7.98 8.69
CA GLN A 177 10.97 -7.39 8.25
C GLN A 177 10.01 -8.51 7.88
N TYR A 178 8.77 -8.41 8.35
CA TYR A 178 7.71 -9.36 8.05
C TYR A 178 6.66 -8.67 7.22
N GLU A 179 6.20 -9.32 6.16
CA GLU A 179 5.15 -8.82 5.28
C GLU A 179 4.01 -9.83 5.23
N GLY A 180 2.77 -9.33 5.12
CA GLY A 180 1.59 -10.16 5.04
C GLY A 180 0.46 -9.45 4.32
N THR A 181 -0.48 -10.21 3.76
CA THR A 181 -1.70 -9.67 3.19
C THR A 181 -2.90 -10.22 3.96
N VAL A 182 -3.79 -9.33 4.39
CA VAL A 182 -5.03 -9.69 5.08
C VAL A 182 -6.24 -9.22 4.29
N ARG A 183 -7.33 -9.96 4.38
CA ARG A 183 -8.59 -9.63 3.71
C ARG A 183 -9.74 -9.66 4.70
N ILE A 184 -10.61 -8.67 4.62
CA ILE A 184 -11.80 -8.48 5.44
C ILE A 184 -13.01 -8.42 4.52
N GLY A 185 -14.05 -9.19 4.81
CA GLY A 185 -15.32 -9.14 4.09
C GLY A 185 -15.93 -10.53 3.84
N PRO A 186 -17.15 -10.57 3.29
CA PRO A 186 -17.94 -9.43 2.81
C PRO A 186 -18.43 -8.52 3.94
N ILE A 187 -18.31 -7.20 3.76
CA ILE A 187 -18.83 -6.18 4.69
C ILE A 187 -20.09 -5.58 4.06
N PRO A 188 -21.30 -5.82 4.60
CA PRO A 188 -22.50 -5.17 4.12
C PRO A 188 -22.50 -3.68 4.50
N VAL A 189 -22.73 -2.82 3.51
CA VAL A 189 -22.85 -1.37 3.68
C VAL A 189 -24.32 -1.01 3.50
N MET A 190 -24.99 -0.75 4.62
CA MET A 190 -26.42 -0.41 4.64
C MET A 190 -26.62 1.11 4.70
N GLU A 191 -27.61 1.62 3.97
CA GLU A 191 -28.06 2.99 4.13
C GLU A 191 -28.86 3.11 5.44
N LYS A 192 -28.42 3.97 6.35
CA LYS A 192 -29.23 4.35 7.49
C LYS A 192 -30.13 5.52 7.08
N LYS A 193 -31.41 5.25 6.88
CA LYS A 193 -32.41 6.31 6.70
C LYS A 193 -32.50 7.10 8.02
N ILE A 194 -32.19 8.39 7.96
CA ILE A 194 -32.31 9.34 9.08
C ILE A 194 -33.73 9.90 9.08
#